data_AF-A0A1Y1RS94-F1
#
_entry.id   AF-A0A1Y1RS94-F1
#
_cell.length_a   1.000
_cell.length_b   1.000
_cell.length_c   1.000
_cell.angle_alpha   90.00
_cell.angle_beta   90.00
_cell.angle_gamma   90.00
#
_symmetry.space_group_name_H-M   'P 1'
#
loop_
_entity.id
_entity.type
_entity.pdbx_description
1 polymer ?
#
loop_
_entity_poly.entity_id
_entity_poly.type
_entity_poly.pdbx_seq_one_letter_code
_entity_poly.pdbx_strand_id
1 'polypeptide(L)'
;MSQGLWVRYGGEPITEAQIEFAARHYTVALLQPQHAWAATRLKALNPAITVLCYKCLSSTRSYETVGPFTSGVSYAEAQQAEQAGEQWFARRLDGQLIEWTGYPGHYQMQVWSPAYRKRWVENVTAELAASPFDGVMADNDTYGDYYGLNLPIQGAHSMSQVHQGLDALIAEAGEALNARDKLLVPNIAESRMDPGKWERHSAYGGGFEEVFLGWSVTDFLDQPSALAQVEQMMGHHSPVALGQPRPAGVRRPRLTLLRAASDGRDAHPNFLAALAAFWVFGAGHWSALSAGDHDAHNGTPWREELGWDLGFPQGDAVQLSGAWVRSFSGGWAAVNLSDHASGALAVPVGLLSAAGAAAPTTLVLPAHSGVLYRFG
;
A
#
# COMPACT_ATOMS: atom_id res chain seq x y z
N MET A 1 17.66 -2.17 7.46
CA MET A 1 16.59 -1.87 8.43
C MET A 1 15.23 -2.04 7.76
N SER A 2 14.37 -2.92 8.28
CA SER A 2 12.95 -2.94 7.87
C SER A 2 12.27 -1.67 8.37
N GLN A 3 11.31 -1.15 7.62
CA GLN A 3 10.61 0.07 8.00
C GLN A 3 9.14 -0.21 8.25
N GLY A 4 8.57 0.38 9.30
CA GLY A 4 7.15 0.26 9.57
C GLY A 4 6.33 1.30 8.78
N LEU A 5 5.14 0.90 8.37
CA LEU A 5 4.10 1.73 7.75
C LEU A 5 2.95 1.93 8.74
N TRP A 6 2.52 3.17 8.96
CA TRP A 6 1.31 3.46 9.72
C TRP A 6 0.13 3.68 8.78
N VAL A 7 -0.77 2.72 8.69
CA VAL A 7 -2.03 2.86 7.94
C VAL A 7 -3.10 3.38 8.91
N ARG A 8 -3.47 4.66 8.82
CA ARG A 8 -4.41 5.30 9.76
C ARG A 8 -5.46 6.15 9.04
N TYR A 9 -6.41 5.46 8.44
CA TYR A 9 -7.62 6.08 7.88
C TYR A 9 -8.93 5.47 8.40
N GLY A 10 -8.91 4.82 9.58
CA GLY A 10 -10.14 4.43 10.27
C GLY A 10 -10.88 5.62 10.88
N GLY A 11 -12.17 5.44 11.20
CA GLY A 11 -13.08 6.52 11.59
C GLY A 11 -12.91 7.09 13.00
N GLU A 12 -12.10 6.49 13.87
CA GLU A 12 -11.86 7.05 15.20
C GLU A 12 -10.92 8.26 15.16
N PRO A 13 -10.96 9.18 16.15
CA PRO A 13 -9.98 10.24 16.27
C PRO A 13 -8.55 9.70 16.44
N ILE A 14 -7.57 10.38 15.84
CA ILE A 14 -6.15 10.13 16.12
C ILE A 14 -5.78 10.76 17.47
N THR A 15 -5.06 10.02 18.31
CA THR A 15 -4.56 10.52 19.60
C THR A 15 -3.11 10.99 19.52
N GLU A 16 -2.70 11.88 20.43
CA GLU A 16 -1.30 12.32 20.52
C GLU A 16 -0.35 11.15 20.80
N ALA A 17 -0.75 10.19 21.64
CA ALA A 17 0.05 9.00 21.94
C ALA A 17 0.33 8.16 20.68
N GLN A 18 -0.65 8.03 19.80
CA GLN A 18 -0.45 7.34 18.51
C GLN A 18 0.52 8.10 17.61
N ILE A 19 0.46 9.43 17.59
CA ILE A 19 1.38 10.26 16.80
C ILE A 19 2.81 10.15 17.34
N GLU A 20 2.99 10.22 18.66
CA GLU A 20 4.31 10.05 19.29
C GLU A 20 4.90 8.66 19.06
N PHE A 21 4.07 7.62 19.16
CA PHE A 21 4.45 6.26 18.82
C PHE A 21 4.87 6.19 17.35
N ALA A 22 4.03 6.71 16.46
CA ALA A 22 4.27 6.64 15.04
C ALA A 22 5.54 7.37 14.60
N ALA A 23 5.82 8.53 15.18
CA ALA A 23 7.03 9.29 14.91
C ALA A 23 8.33 8.51 15.28
N ARG A 24 8.27 7.62 16.28
CA ARG A 24 9.41 6.81 16.73
C ARG A 24 9.57 5.52 15.94
N HIS A 25 8.47 4.93 15.51
CA HIS A 25 8.45 3.54 15.03
C HIS A 25 8.24 3.43 13.51
N TYR A 26 7.61 4.41 12.87
CA TYR A 26 7.28 4.36 11.45
C TYR A 26 8.09 5.36 10.63
N THR A 27 8.25 5.02 9.37
CA THR A 27 8.93 5.88 8.38
C THR A 27 7.97 6.44 7.34
N VAL A 28 6.79 5.82 7.22
CA VAL A 28 5.71 6.24 6.34
C VAL A 28 4.40 6.19 7.12
N ALA A 29 3.55 7.20 6.94
CA ALA A 29 2.20 7.23 7.49
C ALA A 29 1.17 7.58 6.40
N LEU A 30 0.04 6.88 6.38
CA LEU A 30 -1.10 7.12 5.50
C LEU A 30 -2.25 7.66 6.34
N LEU A 31 -2.67 8.90 6.12
CA LEU A 31 -3.73 9.55 6.90
C LEU A 31 -4.87 10.03 6.00
N GLN A 32 -6.09 10.12 6.55
CA GLN A 32 -7.17 10.80 5.83
C GLN A 32 -6.91 12.33 5.72
N PRO A 33 -7.48 13.01 4.70
CA PRO A 33 -7.25 14.45 4.45
C PRO A 33 -7.54 15.36 5.66
N GLN A 34 -8.58 15.08 6.44
CA GLN A 34 -8.95 15.88 7.63
C GLN A 34 -7.92 15.80 8.77
N HIS A 35 -6.96 14.88 8.69
CA HIS A 35 -5.91 14.69 9.67
C HIS A 35 -4.61 15.45 9.32
N ALA A 36 -4.71 16.54 8.54
CA ALA A 36 -3.57 17.42 8.25
C ALA A 36 -2.87 17.95 9.52
N TRP A 37 -3.59 18.12 10.62
CA TRP A 37 -3.02 18.49 11.91
C TRP A 37 -2.06 17.40 12.44
N ALA A 38 -2.42 16.12 12.30
CA ALA A 38 -1.60 14.99 12.73
C ALA A 38 -0.37 14.84 11.82
N ALA A 39 -0.52 15.08 10.51
CA ALA A 39 0.63 15.18 9.59
C ALA A 39 1.61 16.26 10.03
N THR A 40 1.13 17.47 10.36
CA THR A 40 1.97 18.56 10.87
C THR A 40 2.70 18.15 12.15
N ARG A 41 2.00 17.50 13.08
CA ARG A 41 2.58 17.05 14.35
C ARG A 41 3.62 15.94 14.14
N LEU A 42 3.37 14.97 13.27
CA LEU A 42 4.32 13.94 12.87
C LEU A 42 5.61 14.55 12.31
N LYS A 43 5.50 15.51 11.38
CA LYS A 43 6.68 16.18 10.79
C LYS A 43 7.46 16.99 11.82
N ALA A 44 6.81 17.52 12.86
CA ALA A 44 7.49 18.23 13.95
C ALA A 44 8.28 17.27 14.85
N LEU A 45 7.78 16.05 15.09
CA LEU A 45 8.45 15.03 15.92
C LEU A 45 9.51 14.25 15.14
N ASN A 46 9.24 13.95 13.88
CA ASN A 46 10.13 13.23 12.98
C ASN A 46 10.08 13.88 11.59
N PRO A 47 10.97 14.83 11.28
CA PRO A 47 11.00 15.48 9.96
C PRO A 47 11.26 14.52 8.78
N ALA A 48 11.85 13.34 9.05
CA ALA A 48 12.19 12.35 8.04
C ALA A 48 11.02 11.41 7.68
N ILE A 49 9.95 11.35 8.49
CA ILE A 49 8.78 10.53 8.16
C ILE A 49 8.11 11.05 6.89
N THR A 50 7.71 10.15 5.99
CA THR A 50 6.88 10.50 4.83
C THR A 50 5.42 10.38 5.21
N VAL A 51 4.62 11.44 5.06
CA VAL A 51 3.18 11.40 5.38
C VAL A 51 2.37 11.57 4.09
N LEU A 52 1.57 10.57 3.75
CA LEU A 52 0.73 10.56 2.55
C LEU A 52 -0.73 10.78 2.92
N CYS A 53 -1.41 11.60 2.12
CA CYS A 53 -2.85 11.85 2.21
C CYS A 53 -3.60 10.78 1.43
N TYR A 54 -4.60 10.14 2.03
CA TYR A 54 -5.52 9.25 1.33
C TYR A 54 -6.36 10.05 0.30
N LYS A 55 -6.44 9.56 -0.94
CA LYS A 55 -7.41 10.00 -1.95
C LYS A 55 -7.91 8.82 -2.76
N CYS A 56 -9.22 8.70 -2.96
CA CYS A 56 -9.79 7.73 -3.88
C CYS A 56 -9.76 8.26 -5.32
N LEU A 57 -9.33 7.40 -6.25
CA LEU A 57 -9.27 7.66 -7.69
C LEU A 57 -10.64 7.53 -8.37
N SER A 58 -11.46 6.58 -7.93
CA SER A 58 -12.54 6.02 -8.74
C SER A 58 -13.95 6.13 -8.13
N SER A 59 -14.10 6.69 -6.93
CA SER A 59 -15.40 7.01 -6.34
C SER A 59 -15.43 8.36 -5.63
N THR A 60 -16.66 8.83 -5.39
CA THR A 60 -16.98 9.98 -4.55
C THR A 60 -18.07 9.61 -3.54
N ARG A 61 -18.24 10.40 -2.47
CA ARG A 61 -19.09 10.05 -1.32
C ARG A 61 -20.22 11.04 -1.14
N SER A 62 -21.46 10.58 -1.14
CA SER A 62 -22.63 11.45 -0.94
C SER A 62 -22.73 12.01 0.50
N TYR A 63 -22.13 11.32 1.47
CA TYR A 63 -22.15 11.73 2.87
C TYR A 63 -21.03 12.74 3.21
N GLU A 64 -20.01 12.90 2.38
CA GLU A 64 -18.99 13.93 2.56
C GLU A 64 -19.50 15.25 1.98
N THR A 65 -20.01 16.11 2.86
CA THR A 65 -20.63 17.40 2.48
C THR A 65 -19.71 18.60 2.69
N VAL A 66 -18.64 18.43 3.47
CA VAL A 66 -17.67 19.48 3.81
C VAL A 66 -16.27 18.91 3.67
N GLY A 67 -15.39 19.68 3.02
CA GLY A 67 -14.00 19.28 2.82
C GLY A 67 -13.15 19.35 4.10
N PRO A 68 -11.92 18.80 4.05
CA PRO A 68 -11.31 18.18 2.88
C PRO A 68 -11.90 16.79 2.55
N PHE A 69 -12.08 16.49 1.26
CA PHE A 69 -12.76 15.28 0.78
C PHE A 69 -11.80 14.11 0.61
N THR A 70 -12.26 12.88 0.80
CA THR A 70 -11.42 11.68 0.58
C THR A 70 -11.32 11.29 -0.90
N SER A 71 -12.00 11.99 -1.81
CA SER A 71 -11.89 11.86 -3.27
C SER A 71 -11.33 13.15 -3.88
N GLY A 72 -10.79 13.07 -5.09
CA GLY A 72 -10.35 14.27 -5.81
C GLY A 72 -11.50 15.11 -6.37
N VAL A 73 -12.69 14.54 -6.54
CA VAL A 73 -13.92 15.24 -6.92
C VAL A 73 -14.99 14.91 -5.89
N SER A 74 -15.63 15.93 -5.32
CA SER A 74 -16.71 15.72 -4.34
C SER A 74 -18.03 15.33 -5.02
N TYR A 75 -18.95 14.72 -4.28
CA TYR A 75 -20.24 14.29 -4.84
C TYR A 75 -21.06 15.49 -5.34
N ALA A 76 -21.09 16.56 -4.56
CA ALA A 76 -21.79 17.80 -4.93
C ALA A 76 -21.20 18.44 -6.19
N GLU A 77 -19.88 18.41 -6.35
CA GLU A 77 -19.20 18.93 -7.54
C GLU A 77 -19.52 18.08 -8.78
N ALA A 78 -19.53 16.76 -8.65
CA ALA A 78 -19.95 15.86 -9.72
C ALA A 78 -21.43 16.09 -10.13
N GLN A 79 -22.32 16.35 -9.17
CA GLN A 79 -23.71 16.73 -9.47
C GLN A 79 -23.80 18.06 -10.22
N GLN A 80 -23.01 19.06 -9.84
CA GLN A 80 -22.97 20.34 -10.54
C GLN A 80 -22.46 20.19 -11.98
N ALA A 81 -21.44 19.36 -12.19
CA ALA A 81 -20.93 19.07 -13.52
C ALA A 81 -21.98 18.37 -14.40
N GLU A 82 -22.76 17.44 -13.85
CA GLU A 82 -23.88 16.82 -14.57
C GLU A 82 -24.97 17.82 -14.95
N GLN A 83 -25.29 18.77 -14.07
CA GLN A 83 -26.24 19.85 -14.39
C GLN A 83 -25.71 20.76 -15.51
N ALA A 84 -24.39 20.89 -15.64
CA ALA A 84 -23.73 21.62 -16.72
C ALA A 84 -23.56 20.80 -18.01
N GLY A 85 -24.04 19.55 -18.05
CA GLY A 85 -23.99 18.68 -19.23
C GLY A 85 -22.74 17.80 -19.34
N GLU A 86 -21.88 17.78 -18.32
CA GLU A 86 -20.78 16.81 -18.24
C GLU A 86 -21.26 15.47 -17.69
N GLN A 87 -20.50 14.39 -17.89
CA GLN A 87 -20.83 13.07 -17.37
C GLN A 87 -19.66 12.54 -16.56
N TRP A 88 -19.73 12.72 -15.24
CA TRP A 88 -18.67 12.28 -14.33
C TRP A 88 -19.05 11.06 -13.49
N PHE A 89 -20.34 10.87 -13.17
CA PHE A 89 -20.78 9.62 -12.55
C PHE A 89 -20.83 8.50 -13.58
N ALA A 90 -20.30 7.33 -13.22
CA ALA A 90 -20.53 6.12 -14.00
C ALA A 90 -21.97 5.64 -13.79
N ARG A 91 -22.58 5.20 -14.88
CA ARG A 91 -23.99 4.81 -14.89
C ARG A 91 -24.17 3.45 -15.55
N ARG A 92 -25.11 2.68 -15.01
CA ARG A 92 -25.66 1.48 -15.67
C ARG A 92 -26.22 1.87 -17.04
N LEU A 93 -26.42 0.88 -17.90
CA LEU A 93 -26.98 1.12 -19.24
C LEU A 93 -28.37 1.79 -19.20
N ASP A 94 -29.16 1.53 -18.16
CA ASP A 94 -30.47 2.16 -17.92
C ASP A 94 -30.38 3.57 -17.30
N GLY A 95 -29.17 4.09 -17.07
CA GLY A 95 -28.90 5.41 -16.53
C GLY A 95 -28.81 5.48 -15.00
N GLN A 96 -29.03 4.39 -14.27
CA GLN A 96 -28.88 4.40 -12.81
C GLN A 96 -27.44 4.66 -12.37
N LEU A 97 -27.27 5.43 -11.29
CA LEU A 97 -25.97 5.59 -10.64
C LEU A 97 -25.47 4.25 -10.09
N ILE A 98 -24.15 4.06 -10.12
CA ILE A 98 -23.52 2.86 -9.58
C ILE A 98 -22.99 3.20 -8.17
N GLU A 99 -23.71 2.72 -7.15
CA GLU A 99 -23.23 2.68 -5.78
C GLU A 99 -22.40 1.41 -5.56
N TRP A 100 -21.26 1.53 -4.87
CA TRP A 100 -20.36 0.41 -4.62
C TRP A 100 -20.95 -0.62 -3.65
N THR A 101 -20.83 -1.89 -4.01
CA THR A 101 -21.21 -3.01 -3.13
C THR A 101 -20.34 -3.00 -1.88
N GLY A 102 -20.97 -3.06 -0.70
CA GLY A 102 -20.27 -3.02 0.59
C GLY A 102 -19.95 -1.61 1.11
N TYR A 103 -20.06 -0.56 0.28
CA TYR A 103 -19.72 0.82 0.64
C TYR A 103 -20.87 1.79 0.33
N PRO A 104 -21.95 1.80 1.13
CA PRO A 104 -23.05 2.73 0.96
C PRO A 104 -22.60 4.20 0.91
N GLY A 105 -23.15 4.95 -0.02
CA GLY A 105 -22.83 6.34 -0.31
C GLY A 105 -21.60 6.53 -1.20
N HIS A 106 -20.88 5.49 -1.58
CA HIS A 106 -19.77 5.57 -2.56
C HIS A 106 -20.30 5.37 -3.97
N TYR A 107 -20.09 6.36 -4.84
CA TYR A 107 -20.55 6.32 -6.22
C TYR A 107 -19.37 6.26 -7.19
N GLN A 108 -19.42 5.31 -8.12
CA GLN A 108 -18.39 5.12 -9.14
C GLN A 108 -18.31 6.35 -10.05
N MET A 109 -17.08 6.81 -10.30
CA MET A 109 -16.78 7.88 -11.24
C MET A 109 -16.29 7.31 -12.59
N GLN A 110 -16.50 8.05 -13.67
CA GLN A 110 -16.00 7.71 -15.00
C GLN A 110 -14.51 8.05 -15.11
N VAL A 111 -13.64 7.17 -14.62
CA VAL A 111 -12.17 7.34 -14.73
C VAL A 111 -11.68 7.41 -16.19
N TRP A 112 -12.45 6.89 -17.14
CA TRP A 112 -12.20 7.03 -18.58
C TRP A 112 -12.56 8.42 -19.14
N SER A 113 -13.30 9.25 -18.42
CA SER A 113 -13.64 10.62 -18.83
C SER A 113 -12.45 11.57 -18.63
N PRO A 114 -11.90 12.18 -19.70
CA PRO A 114 -10.80 13.15 -19.56
C PRO A 114 -11.15 14.37 -18.71
N ALA A 115 -12.43 14.80 -18.74
CA ALA A 115 -12.88 15.93 -17.94
C ALA A 115 -12.87 15.62 -16.44
N TYR A 116 -13.37 14.43 -16.06
CA TYR A 116 -13.29 13.96 -14.68
C TYR A 116 -11.82 13.86 -14.21
N ARG A 117 -10.95 13.22 -15.00
CA ARG A 117 -9.54 13.06 -14.63
C ARG A 117 -8.84 14.39 -14.44
N LYS A 118 -8.97 15.30 -15.42
CA LYS A 118 -8.42 16.65 -15.33
C LYS A 118 -8.88 17.34 -14.05
N ARG A 119 -10.18 17.26 -13.72
CA ARG A 119 -10.72 17.90 -12.53
C ARG A 119 -10.20 17.29 -11.24
N TRP A 120 -10.12 15.96 -11.16
CA TRP A 120 -9.52 15.24 -10.04
C TRP A 120 -8.08 15.72 -9.81
N VAL A 121 -7.28 15.79 -10.88
CA VAL A 121 -5.88 16.24 -10.82
C VAL A 121 -5.78 17.68 -10.33
N GLU A 122 -6.58 18.60 -10.88
CA GLU A 122 -6.60 20.01 -10.46
C GLU A 122 -6.92 20.16 -8.97
N ASN A 123 -7.98 19.52 -8.49
CA ASN A 123 -8.43 19.61 -7.11
C ASN A 123 -7.39 19.04 -6.13
N VAL A 124 -6.92 17.81 -6.38
CA VAL A 124 -5.93 17.14 -5.50
C VAL A 124 -4.64 17.93 -5.47
N THR A 125 -4.17 18.40 -6.62
CA THR A 125 -2.92 19.15 -6.72
C THR A 125 -3.02 20.51 -5.99
N ALA A 126 -4.16 21.19 -6.10
CA ALA A 126 -4.41 22.45 -5.38
C ALA A 126 -4.46 22.23 -3.87
N GLU A 127 -5.15 21.18 -3.41
CA GLU A 127 -5.24 20.84 -1.98
C GLU A 127 -3.87 20.50 -1.39
N LEU A 128 -3.07 19.68 -2.09
CA LEU A 128 -1.77 19.23 -1.59
C LEU A 128 -0.70 20.33 -1.59
N ALA A 129 -0.80 21.34 -2.48
CA ALA A 129 0.22 22.37 -2.63
C ALA A 129 0.55 23.11 -1.32
N ALA A 130 -0.47 23.39 -0.49
CA ALA A 130 -0.31 24.08 0.79
C ALA A 130 -0.38 23.14 2.01
N SER A 131 -0.44 21.83 1.78
CA SER A 131 -0.66 20.85 2.86
C SER A 131 0.67 20.35 3.45
N PRO A 132 0.64 19.86 4.71
CA PRO A 132 1.79 19.23 5.37
C PRO A 132 2.13 17.84 4.83
N PHE A 133 1.31 17.27 3.95
CA PHE A 133 1.53 15.95 3.38
C PHE A 133 2.67 15.97 2.35
N ASP A 134 3.49 14.93 2.35
CA ASP A 134 4.54 14.71 1.35
C ASP A 134 3.99 14.23 -0.01
N GLY A 135 2.74 13.77 -0.05
CA GLY A 135 2.11 13.25 -1.26
C GLY A 135 0.74 12.61 -1.00
N VAL A 136 0.30 11.79 -1.95
CA VAL A 136 -0.98 11.11 -1.95
C VAL A 136 -0.77 9.60 -1.97
N MET A 137 -1.48 8.87 -1.11
CA MET A 137 -1.80 7.47 -1.34
C MET A 137 -3.11 7.43 -2.10
N ALA A 138 -3.06 7.00 -3.36
CA ALA A 138 -4.17 7.05 -4.29
C ALA A 138 -4.87 5.69 -4.36
N ASP A 139 -5.97 5.58 -3.64
CA ASP A 139 -6.68 4.33 -3.48
C ASP A 139 -7.59 4.00 -4.67
N ASN A 140 -7.91 2.72 -4.81
CA ASN A 140 -8.83 2.17 -5.79
C ASN A 140 -8.34 2.25 -7.25
N ASP A 141 -7.05 1.96 -7.48
CA ASP A 141 -6.49 1.57 -8.78
C ASP A 141 -6.81 0.08 -9.07
N THR A 142 -8.10 -0.20 -9.21
CA THR A 142 -8.63 -1.56 -9.22
C THR A 142 -8.23 -2.37 -10.45
N TYR A 143 -7.95 -3.66 -10.22
CA TYR A 143 -7.83 -4.64 -11.31
C TYR A 143 -9.15 -5.37 -11.60
N GLY A 144 -9.72 -6.03 -10.58
CA GLY A 144 -10.98 -6.75 -10.67
C GLY A 144 -12.22 -5.89 -10.43
N ASP A 145 -13.40 -6.50 -10.59
CA ASP A 145 -14.67 -5.87 -10.20
C ASP A 145 -14.97 -6.15 -8.71
N TYR A 146 -14.32 -5.39 -7.82
CA TYR A 146 -14.50 -5.55 -6.37
C TYR A 146 -15.77 -4.88 -5.85
N TYR A 147 -16.35 -3.95 -6.61
CA TYR A 147 -17.43 -3.07 -6.15
C TYR A 147 -18.78 -3.33 -6.83
N GLY A 148 -18.87 -4.33 -7.70
CA GLY A 148 -20.11 -4.66 -8.42
C GLY A 148 -20.43 -3.67 -9.54
N LEU A 149 -19.42 -3.27 -10.31
CA LEU A 149 -19.54 -2.50 -11.53
C LEU A 149 -20.32 -3.23 -12.62
N ASN A 150 -20.42 -4.56 -12.56
CA ASN A 150 -21.32 -5.40 -13.37
C ASN A 150 -21.35 -4.94 -14.84
N LEU A 151 -20.18 -4.87 -15.45
CA LEU A 151 -20.00 -4.39 -16.82
C LEU A 151 -20.81 -5.26 -17.81
N PRO A 152 -21.31 -4.69 -18.92
CA PRO A 152 -21.06 -3.34 -19.43
C PRO A 152 -21.87 -2.22 -18.75
N ILE A 153 -21.28 -1.03 -18.71
CA ILE A 153 -21.89 0.22 -18.24
C ILE A 153 -21.73 1.31 -19.31
N GLN A 154 -22.36 2.47 -19.13
CA GLN A 154 -22.23 3.57 -20.09
C GLN A 154 -20.76 4.02 -20.19
N GLY A 155 -20.21 3.99 -21.41
CA GLY A 155 -18.81 4.39 -21.68
C GLY A 155 -17.75 3.33 -21.39
N ALA A 156 -18.09 2.21 -20.74
CA ALA A 156 -17.16 1.11 -20.46
C ALA A 156 -17.83 -0.26 -20.58
N HIS A 157 -17.42 -1.04 -21.57
CA HIS A 157 -17.88 -2.39 -21.84
C HIS A 157 -17.11 -3.48 -21.09
N SER A 158 -15.88 -3.20 -20.65
CA SER A 158 -15.01 -4.16 -19.96
C SER A 158 -14.06 -3.48 -18.97
N MET A 159 -13.48 -4.26 -18.04
CA MET A 159 -12.53 -3.72 -17.06
C MET A 159 -11.32 -3.09 -17.73
N SER A 160 -10.94 -3.54 -18.94
CA SER A 160 -9.85 -2.94 -19.70
C SER A 160 -10.06 -1.44 -19.98
N GLN A 161 -11.29 -0.98 -20.17
CA GLN A 161 -11.56 0.46 -20.34
C GLN A 161 -11.47 1.23 -19.02
N VAL A 162 -11.81 0.59 -17.89
CA VAL A 162 -11.60 1.15 -16.55
C VAL A 162 -10.10 1.27 -16.28
N HIS A 163 -9.32 0.23 -16.59
CA HIS A 163 -7.86 0.22 -16.47
C HIS A 163 -7.23 1.33 -17.31
N GLN A 164 -7.59 1.47 -18.59
CA GLN A 164 -7.07 2.56 -19.43
C GLN A 164 -7.35 3.95 -18.84
N GLY A 165 -8.52 4.14 -18.21
CA GLY A 165 -8.86 5.36 -17.50
C GLY A 165 -8.00 5.59 -16.25
N LEU A 166 -7.77 4.54 -15.45
CA LEU A 166 -6.92 4.58 -14.27
C LEU A 166 -5.44 4.83 -14.63
N ASP A 167 -4.91 4.14 -15.65
CA ASP A 167 -3.56 4.34 -16.17
C ASP A 167 -3.33 5.82 -16.54
N ALA A 168 -4.28 6.41 -17.28
CA ALA A 168 -4.23 7.82 -17.64
C ALA A 168 -4.32 8.73 -16.42
N LEU A 169 -5.24 8.45 -15.48
CA LEU A 169 -5.39 9.27 -14.26
C LEU A 169 -4.14 9.24 -13.39
N ILE A 170 -3.51 8.08 -13.23
CA ILE A 170 -2.29 7.91 -12.43
C ILE A 170 -1.13 8.66 -13.08
N ALA A 171 -0.98 8.56 -14.41
CA ALA A 171 0.04 9.33 -15.13
C ALA A 171 -0.17 10.84 -15.00
N GLU A 172 -1.38 11.32 -15.31
CA GLU A 172 -1.74 12.75 -15.25
C GLU A 172 -1.57 13.31 -13.81
N ALA A 173 -2.04 12.58 -12.79
CA ALA A 173 -1.89 12.95 -11.38
C ALA A 173 -0.43 12.93 -10.92
N GLY A 174 0.31 11.88 -11.31
CA GLY A 174 1.69 11.67 -10.90
C GLY A 174 2.60 12.77 -11.44
N GLU A 175 2.44 13.15 -12.71
CA GLU A 175 3.15 14.27 -13.31
C GLU A 175 2.84 15.60 -12.61
N ALA A 176 1.55 15.88 -12.35
CA ALA A 176 1.11 17.13 -11.73
C ALA A 176 1.56 17.30 -10.27
N LEU A 177 1.57 16.21 -9.49
CA LEU A 177 2.05 16.18 -8.11
C LEU A 177 3.59 16.27 -8.04
N ASN A 178 4.31 15.51 -8.87
CA ASN A 178 5.77 15.56 -8.91
C ASN A 178 6.30 16.94 -9.29
N ALA A 179 5.62 17.64 -10.22
CA ALA A 179 5.94 19.01 -10.61
C ALA A 179 5.82 20.04 -9.46
N ARG A 180 5.25 19.64 -8.32
CA ARG A 180 4.97 20.51 -7.16
C ARG A 180 5.56 20.05 -5.87
N ASP A 181 6.42 19.04 -5.87
CA ASP A 181 6.99 18.62 -4.61
C ASP A 181 6.78 17.16 -4.26
N LYS A 182 5.67 16.62 -4.76
CA LYS A 182 4.78 15.70 -4.03
C LYS A 182 4.74 14.33 -4.67
N LEU A 183 4.63 13.30 -3.83
CA LEU A 183 4.58 11.91 -4.26
C LEU A 183 3.16 11.50 -4.69
N LEU A 184 3.06 10.58 -5.63
CA LEU A 184 1.86 9.76 -5.86
C LEU A 184 2.21 8.30 -5.61
N VAL A 185 1.44 7.64 -4.74
CA VAL A 185 1.58 6.22 -4.40
C VAL A 185 0.23 5.53 -4.58
N PRO A 186 -0.07 4.95 -5.75
CA PRO A 186 -1.33 4.26 -5.96
C PRO A 186 -1.43 2.95 -5.16
N ASN A 187 -2.62 2.62 -4.67
CA ASN A 187 -2.98 1.29 -4.18
C ASN A 187 -3.27 0.38 -5.39
N ILE A 188 -2.22 -0.28 -5.87
CA ILE A 188 -2.24 -1.03 -7.13
C ILE A 188 -3.10 -2.30 -7.01
N ALA A 189 -3.28 -2.80 -5.78
CA ALA A 189 -4.16 -3.90 -5.37
C ALA A 189 -4.30 -4.99 -6.43
N GLU A 190 -3.46 -6.04 -6.35
CA GLU A 190 -3.29 -7.13 -7.33
C GLU A 190 -2.25 -6.87 -8.42
N SER A 191 -1.09 -6.33 -8.04
CA SER A 191 0.03 -6.08 -8.97
C SER A 191 0.42 -7.28 -9.84
N ARG A 192 0.24 -8.51 -9.34
CA ARG A 192 0.50 -9.76 -10.05
C ARG A 192 -0.35 -10.00 -11.31
N MET A 193 -1.50 -9.32 -11.44
CA MET A 193 -2.45 -9.61 -12.51
C MET A 193 -2.12 -8.94 -13.85
N ASP A 194 -1.37 -7.84 -13.82
CA ASP A 194 -0.92 -7.12 -15.01
C ASP A 194 0.59 -6.88 -14.93
N PRO A 195 1.41 -7.77 -15.51
CA PRO A 195 2.85 -7.64 -15.51
C PRO A 195 3.32 -6.26 -15.99
N GLY A 196 4.12 -5.60 -15.15
CA GLY A 196 4.65 -4.26 -15.41
C GLY A 196 3.75 -3.12 -14.94
N LYS A 197 2.51 -3.39 -14.46
CA LYS A 197 1.65 -2.37 -13.84
C LYS A 197 2.36 -1.71 -12.65
N TRP A 198 3.02 -2.51 -11.81
CA TRP A 198 3.80 -1.99 -10.69
C TRP A 198 4.84 -0.95 -11.13
N GLU A 199 5.66 -1.28 -12.12
CA GLU A 199 6.69 -0.37 -12.64
C GLU A 199 6.09 0.93 -13.19
N ARG A 200 5.01 0.82 -13.99
CA ARG A 200 4.33 1.99 -14.58
C ARG A 200 3.69 2.88 -13.52
N HIS A 201 2.98 2.30 -12.56
CA HIS A 201 2.15 3.05 -11.61
C HIS A 201 2.98 3.56 -10.42
N SER A 202 4.05 2.87 -10.05
CA SER A 202 4.94 3.30 -8.97
C SER A 202 5.96 4.37 -9.38
N ALA A 203 6.04 4.73 -10.67
CA ALA A 203 7.00 5.69 -11.21
C ALA A 203 6.94 7.09 -10.58
N TYR A 204 5.83 7.43 -9.90
CA TYR A 204 5.54 8.77 -9.40
C TYR A 204 5.70 8.94 -7.87
N GLY A 205 6.25 7.95 -7.18
CA GLY A 205 6.48 8.06 -5.73
C GLY A 205 6.64 6.72 -5.05
N GLY A 206 6.01 5.68 -5.59
CA GLY A 206 5.99 4.34 -5.05
C GLY A 206 4.70 3.61 -5.38
N GLY A 207 4.55 2.38 -4.91
CA GLY A 207 3.31 1.60 -5.00
C GLY A 207 2.88 1.11 -3.63
N PHE A 208 1.57 0.94 -3.43
CA PHE A 208 0.99 0.29 -2.28
C PHE A 208 0.30 -1.02 -2.71
N GLU A 209 0.63 -2.11 -2.02
CA GLU A 209 -0.07 -3.40 -2.13
C GLU A 209 -0.79 -3.66 -0.81
N GLU A 210 -2.11 -3.49 -0.83
CA GLU A 210 -2.94 -3.62 0.37
C GLU A 210 -3.22 -5.08 0.77
N VAL A 211 -3.14 -6.02 -0.19
CA VAL A 211 -3.42 -7.46 0.00
C VAL A 211 -2.16 -8.28 -0.26
N PHE A 212 -1.09 -7.94 0.45
CA PHE A 212 0.20 -8.63 0.29
C PHE A 212 0.11 -10.07 0.83
N LEU A 213 0.41 -11.04 -0.03
CA LEU A 213 0.35 -12.50 0.19
C LEU A 213 -1.05 -13.11 0.41
N GLY A 214 -2.11 -12.30 0.54
CA GLY A 214 -3.46 -12.80 0.75
C GLY A 214 -4.50 -11.71 0.87
N TRP A 215 -5.75 -12.08 0.56
CA TRP A 215 -6.93 -11.22 0.61
C TRP A 215 -7.45 -11.01 2.03
N SER A 216 -7.31 -12.02 2.90
CA SER A 216 -7.82 -11.99 4.26
C SER A 216 -6.92 -12.77 5.23
N VAL A 217 -7.37 -12.91 6.47
CA VAL A 217 -6.69 -13.73 7.48
C VAL A 217 -6.59 -15.22 7.13
N THR A 218 -7.43 -15.69 6.21
CA THR A 218 -7.52 -17.11 5.83
C THR A 218 -7.51 -17.36 4.32
N ASP A 219 -7.65 -16.32 3.51
CA ASP A 219 -7.67 -16.41 2.05
C ASP A 219 -6.32 -15.96 1.50
N PHE A 220 -5.42 -16.92 1.30
CA PHE A 220 -4.05 -16.71 0.87
C PHE A 220 -3.91 -16.85 -0.64
N LEU A 221 -2.94 -16.13 -1.21
CA LEU A 221 -2.53 -16.40 -2.57
C LEU A 221 -1.84 -17.77 -2.64
N ASP A 222 -2.07 -18.53 -3.72
CA ASP A 222 -1.24 -19.70 -4.00
C ASP A 222 0.22 -19.27 -4.20
N GLN A 223 1.15 -20.22 -4.00
CA GLN A 223 2.57 -19.92 -4.07
C GLN A 223 3.00 -19.25 -5.40
N PRO A 224 2.56 -19.73 -6.59
CA PRO A 224 2.85 -19.04 -7.85
C PRO A 224 2.37 -17.58 -7.89
N SER A 225 1.16 -17.32 -7.41
CA SER A 225 0.56 -15.97 -7.37
C SER A 225 1.29 -15.06 -6.38
N ALA A 226 1.64 -15.57 -5.20
CA ALA A 226 2.44 -14.84 -4.22
C ALA A 226 3.83 -14.48 -4.77
N LEU A 227 4.48 -15.41 -5.48
CA LEU A 227 5.78 -15.16 -6.12
C LEU A 227 5.67 -14.14 -7.27
N ALA A 228 4.62 -14.20 -8.08
CA ALA A 228 4.36 -13.21 -9.12
C ALA A 228 4.12 -11.81 -8.52
N GLN A 229 3.41 -11.73 -7.40
CA GLN A 229 3.23 -10.47 -6.65
C GLN A 229 4.58 -9.93 -6.16
N VAL A 230 5.39 -10.77 -5.52
CA VAL A 230 6.74 -10.44 -5.05
C VAL A 230 7.63 -9.96 -6.20
N GLU A 231 7.60 -10.62 -7.35
CA GLU A 231 8.41 -10.26 -8.52
C GLU A 231 8.14 -8.82 -8.97
N GLN A 232 6.87 -8.42 -9.04
CA GLN A 232 6.49 -7.06 -9.44
C GLN A 232 7.09 -5.97 -8.52
N MET A 233 7.04 -6.19 -7.21
CA MET A 233 7.39 -5.17 -6.20
C MET A 233 8.84 -5.22 -5.71
N MET A 234 9.46 -6.41 -5.73
CA MET A 234 10.79 -6.65 -5.15
C MET A 234 11.82 -7.13 -6.17
N GLY A 235 11.42 -7.56 -7.38
CA GLY A 235 12.32 -8.22 -8.34
C GLY A 235 13.52 -7.38 -8.81
N HIS A 236 13.46 -6.05 -8.68
CA HIS A 236 14.55 -5.16 -9.10
C HIS A 236 15.46 -4.72 -7.95
N HIS A 237 15.15 -5.05 -6.68
CA HIS A 237 15.90 -4.75 -5.44
C HIS A 237 16.48 -3.32 -5.31
N SER A 238 16.08 -2.39 -6.16
CA SER A 238 16.72 -1.10 -6.30
C SER A 238 15.84 -0.07 -5.59
N PRO A 239 16.35 0.66 -4.58
CA PRO A 239 15.71 1.90 -4.18
C PRO A 239 15.71 2.83 -5.39
N VAL A 240 14.56 3.03 -6.02
CA VAL A 240 14.54 3.70 -7.33
C VAL A 240 14.48 5.20 -7.18
N ALA A 241 15.42 5.88 -7.82
CA ALA A 241 15.37 7.30 -8.07
C ALA A 241 14.07 7.70 -8.80
N LEU A 242 13.23 8.55 -8.18
CA LEU A 242 12.09 9.16 -8.86
C LEU A 242 12.51 10.01 -10.06
N GLY A 243 11.59 10.11 -11.03
CA GLY A 243 11.76 10.82 -12.30
C GLY A 243 11.93 12.33 -12.13
N GLN A 244 12.90 12.85 -12.90
CA GLN A 244 13.37 14.23 -13.06
C GLN A 244 14.17 14.86 -11.89
N PRO A 245 15.36 15.43 -12.18
CA PRO A 245 16.20 16.08 -11.19
C PRO A 245 15.64 17.45 -10.79
N ARG A 246 15.40 17.64 -9.49
CA ARG A 246 15.49 18.97 -8.86
C ARG A 246 16.97 19.41 -8.77
N PRO A 247 17.25 20.70 -8.57
CA PRO A 247 18.61 21.20 -8.42
C PRO A 247 19.44 20.33 -7.47
N ALA A 248 20.69 20.07 -7.84
CA ALA A 248 21.56 19.00 -7.38
C ALA A 248 21.34 18.47 -5.95
N GLY A 249 20.99 17.18 -5.85
CA GLY A 249 21.59 16.33 -4.81
C GLY A 249 20.72 15.29 -4.10
N VAL A 250 19.39 15.40 -4.09
CA VAL A 250 18.56 14.45 -3.32
C VAL A 250 17.40 13.91 -4.16
N ARG A 251 17.61 12.71 -4.72
CA ARG A 251 16.57 11.90 -5.37
C ARG A 251 15.90 11.05 -4.28
N ARG A 252 14.56 11.07 -4.16
CA ARG A 252 13.85 10.19 -3.21
C ARG A 252 13.74 8.78 -3.81
N PRO A 253 13.81 7.70 -3.00
CA PRO A 253 13.55 6.36 -3.46
C PRO A 253 12.04 6.15 -3.74
N ARG A 254 11.69 5.26 -4.68
CA ARG A 254 10.33 4.72 -4.84
C ARG A 254 9.96 3.96 -3.57
N LEU A 255 8.82 4.33 -2.99
CA LEU A 255 8.25 3.63 -1.84
C LEU A 255 7.65 2.31 -2.30
N THR A 256 8.02 1.20 -1.66
CA THR A 256 7.23 -0.03 -1.73
C THR A 256 6.47 -0.15 -0.42
N LEU A 257 5.17 0.08 -0.45
CA LEU A 257 4.32 0.03 0.74
C LEU A 257 3.53 -1.28 0.69
N LEU A 258 3.52 -2.03 1.80
CA LEU A 258 2.86 -3.33 1.87
C LEU A 258 1.96 -3.37 3.09
N ARG A 259 0.78 -3.96 2.94
CA ARG A 259 -0.08 -4.32 4.07
C ARG A 259 -0.41 -5.80 4.01
N ALA A 260 -0.16 -6.50 5.11
CA ALA A 260 -0.66 -7.85 5.32
C ALA A 260 -2.07 -7.81 5.92
N ALA A 261 -2.97 -8.64 5.39
CA ALA A 261 -4.27 -8.86 6.03
C ALA A 261 -4.07 -9.57 7.38
N SER A 262 -4.67 -9.04 8.44
CA SER A 262 -4.68 -9.57 9.81
C SER A 262 -6.03 -9.29 10.46
N ASP A 263 -6.24 -9.78 11.67
CA ASP A 263 -7.43 -9.44 12.49
C ASP A 263 -7.20 -8.20 13.37
N GLY A 264 -6.25 -7.35 13.00
CA GLY A 264 -5.88 -6.14 13.74
C GLY A 264 -4.96 -6.38 14.95
N ARG A 265 -4.61 -7.64 15.27
CA ARG A 265 -3.67 -7.96 16.36
C ARG A 265 -2.23 -8.04 15.85
N ASP A 266 -1.31 -7.40 16.56
CA ASP A 266 0.13 -7.43 16.28
C ASP A 266 0.73 -8.85 16.23
N ALA A 267 0.18 -9.75 17.05
CA ALA A 267 0.63 -11.13 17.15
C ALA A 267 0.13 -12.02 16.00
N HIS A 268 -0.72 -11.52 15.09
CA HIS A 268 -1.27 -12.33 14.00
C HIS A 268 -0.14 -12.90 13.11
N PRO A 269 -0.17 -14.19 12.74
CA PRO A 269 0.92 -14.83 11.99
C PRO A 269 1.20 -14.18 10.63
N ASN A 270 0.17 -13.69 9.94
CA ASN A 270 0.32 -13.02 8.64
C ASN A 270 1.27 -11.81 8.69
N PHE A 271 1.32 -11.10 9.83
CA PHE A 271 2.24 -9.96 9.97
C PHE A 271 3.70 -10.43 9.93
N LEU A 272 4.03 -11.49 10.67
CA LEU A 272 5.37 -12.06 10.66
C LEU A 272 5.69 -12.74 9.32
N ALA A 273 4.72 -13.39 8.69
CA ALA A 273 4.87 -14.01 7.38
C ALA A 273 5.20 -12.96 6.30
N ALA A 274 4.47 -11.85 6.27
CA ALA A 274 4.73 -10.75 5.36
C ALA A 274 6.08 -10.08 5.62
N LEU A 275 6.45 -9.88 6.90
CA LEU A 275 7.75 -9.34 7.25
C LEU A 275 8.89 -10.29 6.85
N ALA A 276 8.71 -11.60 7.03
CA ALA A 276 9.68 -12.59 6.60
C ALA A 276 9.82 -12.60 5.07
N ALA A 277 8.71 -12.55 4.33
CA ALA A 277 8.72 -12.43 2.87
C ALA A 277 9.44 -11.15 2.41
N PHE A 278 9.20 -10.03 3.09
CA PHE A 278 9.91 -8.78 2.83
C PHE A 278 11.43 -8.95 2.96
N TRP A 279 11.91 -9.59 4.02
CA TRP A 279 13.35 -9.85 4.16
C TRP A 279 13.83 -10.86 3.12
N VAL A 280 13.17 -12.02 3.01
CA VAL A 280 13.57 -13.10 2.11
C VAL A 280 13.63 -12.65 0.66
N PHE A 281 12.66 -11.88 0.17
CA PHE A 281 12.61 -11.48 -1.23
C PHE A 281 13.14 -10.06 -1.44
N GLY A 282 12.73 -9.09 -0.63
CA GLY A 282 13.20 -7.70 -0.72
C GLY A 282 14.66 -7.50 -0.28
N ALA A 283 15.28 -8.51 0.33
CA ALA A 283 16.66 -8.46 0.83
C ALA A 283 16.93 -7.32 1.82
N GLY A 284 15.89 -6.86 2.53
CA GLY A 284 15.96 -5.71 3.43
C GLY A 284 16.04 -4.36 2.72
N HIS A 285 15.85 -4.30 1.40
CA HIS A 285 15.77 -3.05 0.65
C HIS A 285 14.39 -2.39 0.78
N TRP A 286 14.39 -1.08 0.67
CA TRP A 286 13.39 -0.10 1.09
C TRP A 286 11.90 -0.44 0.78
N SER A 287 11.21 -1.06 1.74
CA SER A 287 9.74 -1.12 1.83
C SER A 287 9.28 -0.75 3.24
N ALA A 288 8.05 -0.24 3.35
CA ALA A 288 7.38 -0.07 4.63
C ALA A 288 6.20 -1.05 4.75
N LEU A 289 6.14 -1.78 5.85
CA LEU A 289 5.15 -2.83 6.08
C LEU A 289 4.21 -2.46 7.22
N SER A 290 2.93 -2.73 7.03
CA SER A 290 1.90 -2.77 8.09
C SER A 290 1.21 -4.13 8.07
N ALA A 291 0.49 -4.43 9.14
CA ALA A 291 -0.63 -5.37 9.10
C ALA A 291 -1.87 -4.68 9.64
N GLY A 292 -3.05 -5.11 9.21
CA GLY A 292 -4.30 -4.59 9.76
C GLY A 292 -5.50 -5.39 9.30
N ASP A 293 -6.65 -5.12 9.90
CA ASP A 293 -7.93 -5.54 9.34
C ASP A 293 -8.22 -4.77 8.03
N HIS A 294 -9.18 -5.24 7.25
CA HIS A 294 -9.55 -4.68 5.95
C HIS A 294 -10.06 -3.23 6.04
N ASP A 295 -10.93 -2.94 7.01
CA ASP A 295 -11.53 -1.59 7.16
C ASP A 295 -11.22 -0.94 8.53
N ALA A 296 -10.62 -1.67 9.48
CA ALA A 296 -10.35 -1.17 10.83
C ALA A 296 -8.91 -0.63 10.97
N HIS A 297 -8.67 0.58 10.47
CA HIS A 297 -7.38 1.28 10.56
C HIS A 297 -7.34 2.30 11.70
N ASN A 298 -7.71 1.88 12.91
CA ASN A 298 -7.73 2.75 14.11
C ASN A 298 -6.47 2.63 14.99
N GLY A 299 -5.69 1.56 14.84
CA GLY A 299 -4.55 1.25 15.70
C GLY A 299 -3.18 1.78 15.23
N THR A 300 -2.14 1.33 15.94
CA THR A 300 -0.71 1.50 15.60
C THR A 300 -0.06 0.12 15.58
N PRO A 301 -0.34 -0.71 14.54
CA PRO A 301 0.12 -2.09 14.50
C PRO A 301 1.64 -2.16 14.49
N TRP A 302 2.22 -2.90 15.43
CA TRP A 302 3.67 -2.93 15.63
C TRP A 302 4.16 -4.30 16.10
N ARG A 303 5.34 -4.67 15.60
CA ARG A 303 6.10 -5.83 16.05
C ARG A 303 7.53 -5.42 16.27
N GLU A 304 8.17 -5.99 17.29
CA GLU A 304 9.58 -5.72 17.58
C GLU A 304 10.46 -6.03 16.35
N GLU A 305 10.13 -7.10 15.62
CA GLU A 305 10.83 -7.51 14.40
C GLU A 305 10.79 -6.44 13.30
N LEU A 306 9.79 -5.54 13.26
CA LEU A 306 9.78 -4.44 12.28
C LEU A 306 10.93 -3.47 12.48
N GLY A 307 11.38 -3.28 13.73
CA GLY A 307 12.52 -2.43 14.06
C GLY A 307 13.88 -3.09 13.81
N TRP A 308 13.90 -4.35 13.36
CA TRP A 308 15.15 -5.07 13.19
C TRP A 308 15.91 -4.62 11.93
N ASP A 309 17.23 -4.72 12.02
CA ASP A 309 18.11 -4.67 10.87
C ASP A 309 18.90 -5.96 10.81
N LEU A 310 18.51 -6.88 9.92
CA LEU A 310 19.27 -8.12 9.71
C LEU A 310 20.59 -7.87 8.95
N GLY A 311 20.88 -6.63 8.51
CA GLY A 311 22.09 -6.29 7.78
C GLY A 311 22.01 -6.66 6.30
N PHE A 312 23.17 -6.84 5.66
CA PHE A 312 23.25 -7.09 4.23
C PHE A 312 23.01 -8.57 3.89
N PRO A 313 22.32 -8.87 2.78
CA PRO A 313 22.07 -10.24 2.34
C PRO A 313 23.38 -10.97 2.04
N GLN A 314 23.50 -12.22 2.47
CA GLN A 314 24.66 -13.08 2.23
C GLN A 314 24.50 -13.97 0.99
N GLY A 315 23.43 -13.76 0.23
CA GLY A 315 23.10 -14.49 -0.98
C GLY A 315 21.67 -14.22 -1.42
N ASP A 316 21.26 -14.92 -2.47
CA ASP A 316 19.90 -14.88 -2.99
C ASP A 316 18.92 -15.65 -2.08
N ALA A 317 17.62 -15.41 -2.29
CA ALA A 317 16.58 -16.24 -1.70
C ALA A 317 16.69 -17.67 -2.27
N VAL A 318 16.70 -18.67 -1.39
CA VAL A 318 16.77 -20.08 -1.80
C VAL A 318 15.55 -20.83 -1.28
N GLN A 319 15.00 -21.71 -2.10
CA GLN A 319 13.95 -22.62 -1.67
C GLN A 319 14.58 -23.85 -1.02
N LEU A 320 14.25 -24.09 0.26
CA LEU A 320 14.71 -25.22 1.05
C LEU A 320 13.51 -25.88 1.70
N SER A 321 13.37 -27.20 1.54
CA SER A 321 12.31 -27.98 2.19
C SER A 321 10.90 -27.37 2.04
N GLY A 322 10.59 -26.73 0.91
CA GLY A 322 9.28 -26.10 0.67
C GLY A 322 9.10 -24.67 1.23
N ALA A 323 10.08 -24.12 1.94
CA ALA A 323 10.10 -22.71 2.36
C ALA A 323 11.16 -21.91 1.60
N TRP A 324 11.00 -20.59 1.55
CA TRP A 324 12.00 -19.66 1.06
C TRP A 324 12.81 -19.10 2.20
N VAL A 325 14.13 -19.05 2.03
CA VAL A 325 15.08 -18.68 3.08
C VAL A 325 16.11 -17.68 2.54
N ARG A 326 16.50 -16.70 3.36
CA ARG A 326 17.67 -15.86 3.10
C ARG A 326 18.47 -15.59 4.38
N SER A 327 19.80 -15.67 4.26
CA SER A 327 20.72 -15.31 5.33
C SER A 327 21.23 -13.89 5.17
N PHE A 328 21.53 -13.23 6.28
CA PHE A 328 22.04 -11.88 6.35
C PHE A 328 23.19 -11.78 7.35
N SER A 329 24.01 -10.75 7.24
CA SER A 329 25.15 -10.54 8.15
C SER A 329 24.76 -10.45 9.63
N GLY A 330 23.54 -9.98 9.91
CA GLY A 330 22.97 -9.79 11.24
C GLY A 330 21.82 -10.74 11.57
N GLY A 331 21.47 -11.68 10.70
CA GLY A 331 20.33 -12.56 10.96
C GLY A 331 19.93 -13.50 9.84
N TRP A 332 18.71 -14.01 9.95
CA TRP A 332 18.16 -15.04 9.07
C TRP A 332 16.64 -14.91 8.99
N ALA A 333 16.07 -15.07 7.80
CA ALA A 333 14.64 -15.02 7.58
C ALA A 333 14.18 -16.22 6.75
N ALA A 334 12.96 -16.69 7.04
CA ALA A 334 12.31 -17.73 6.26
C ALA A 334 10.80 -17.53 6.18
N VAL A 335 10.21 -17.85 5.03
CA VAL A 335 8.76 -17.79 4.78
C VAL A 335 8.30 -19.02 4.01
N ASN A 336 7.16 -19.57 4.40
CA ASN A 336 6.45 -20.62 3.68
C ASN A 336 5.21 -20.01 3.03
N LEU A 337 5.15 -20.05 1.71
CA LEU A 337 4.05 -19.52 0.90
C LEU A 337 3.07 -20.61 0.42
N SER A 338 3.27 -21.85 0.87
CA SER A 338 2.49 -23.00 0.42
C SER A 338 1.38 -23.37 1.41
N ASP A 339 0.41 -24.16 0.94
CA ASP A 339 -0.74 -24.65 1.72
C ASP A 339 -0.41 -25.84 2.66
N HIS A 340 0.87 -26.19 2.78
CA HIS A 340 1.32 -27.27 3.66
C HIS A 340 2.53 -26.81 4.47
N ALA A 341 2.79 -27.52 5.58
CA ALA A 341 3.98 -27.25 6.36
C ALA A 341 5.26 -27.52 5.54
N SER A 342 6.30 -26.74 5.80
CA SER A 342 7.63 -27.02 5.25
C SER A 342 8.18 -28.34 5.81
N GLY A 343 9.22 -28.88 5.19
CA GLY A 343 10.11 -29.82 5.86
C GLY A 343 10.98 -29.11 6.91
N ALA A 344 11.87 -29.88 7.55
CA ALA A 344 12.81 -29.35 8.52
C ALA A 344 13.80 -28.36 7.87
N LEU A 345 13.92 -27.17 8.45
CA LEU A 345 14.86 -26.12 8.08
C LEU A 345 15.94 -26.02 9.15
N ALA A 346 17.22 -26.08 8.75
CA ALA A 346 18.32 -25.77 9.65
C ALA A 346 18.41 -24.26 9.89
N VAL A 347 18.51 -23.86 11.15
CA VAL A 347 18.65 -22.45 11.55
C VAL A 347 20.09 -22.21 12.00
N PRO A 348 20.73 -21.11 11.59
CA PRO A 348 22.06 -20.78 12.07
C PRO A 348 22.12 -20.66 13.60
N VAL A 349 23.21 -21.14 14.19
CA VAL A 349 23.44 -21.08 15.64
C VAL A 349 23.65 -19.65 16.12
N GLY A 350 23.29 -19.35 17.37
CA GLY A 350 23.53 -18.04 18.00
C GLY A 350 22.53 -16.95 17.64
N LEU A 351 21.45 -17.29 16.94
CA LEU A 351 20.36 -16.38 16.62
C LEU A 351 19.32 -16.31 17.76
N LEU A 352 18.64 -15.18 17.86
CA LEU A 352 17.61 -14.87 18.86
C LEU A 352 16.29 -14.45 18.20
N SER A 353 15.18 -14.77 18.85
CA SER A 353 13.84 -14.27 18.53
C SER A 353 13.57 -12.88 19.14
N ALA A 354 12.44 -12.25 18.79
CA ALA A 354 11.97 -11.00 19.38
C ALA A 354 11.82 -11.04 20.91
N ALA A 355 11.51 -12.23 21.45
CA ALA A 355 11.42 -12.43 22.89
C ALA A 355 12.80 -12.59 23.58
N GLY A 356 13.91 -12.49 22.84
CA GLY A 356 15.26 -12.74 23.34
C GLY A 356 15.59 -14.22 23.57
N ALA A 357 14.68 -15.13 23.20
CA ALA A 357 14.92 -16.57 23.29
C ALA A 357 15.81 -17.06 22.15
N ALA A 358 16.70 -18.01 22.44
CA ALA A 358 17.53 -18.66 21.42
C ALA A 358 16.66 -19.29 20.32
N ALA A 359 17.04 -19.05 19.07
CA ALA A 359 16.40 -19.70 17.93
C ALA A 359 16.63 -21.22 18.00
N PRO A 360 15.65 -22.04 17.63
CA PRO A 360 15.83 -23.49 17.59
C PRO A 360 16.87 -23.85 16.52
N THR A 361 17.61 -24.94 16.69
CA THR A 361 18.58 -25.40 15.65
C THR A 361 17.90 -25.92 14.39
N THR A 362 16.62 -26.26 14.49
CA THR A 362 15.79 -26.76 13.38
C THR A 362 14.36 -26.33 13.60
N LEU A 363 13.66 -25.93 12.53
CA LEU A 363 12.25 -25.57 12.60
C LEU A 363 11.45 -26.11 11.42
N VAL A 364 10.14 -26.26 11.61
CA VAL A 364 9.16 -26.52 10.54
C VAL A 364 8.21 -25.35 10.52
N LEU A 365 8.05 -24.70 9.35
CA LEU A 365 7.10 -23.61 9.17
C LEU A 365 5.73 -24.17 8.83
N PRO A 366 4.66 -23.78 9.57
CA PRO A 366 3.29 -23.97 9.10
C PRO A 366 3.05 -23.38 7.70
N ALA A 367 1.96 -23.78 7.05
CA ALA A 367 1.46 -23.12 5.85
C ALA A 367 1.33 -21.61 6.07
N HIS A 368 1.66 -20.81 5.05
CA HIS A 368 1.50 -19.35 5.05
C HIS A 368 2.12 -18.61 6.25
N SER A 369 3.25 -19.12 6.76
CA SER A 369 3.91 -18.58 7.95
C SER A 369 5.35 -18.14 7.66
N GLY A 370 5.91 -17.29 8.52
CA GLY A 370 7.29 -16.90 8.42
C GLY A 370 7.92 -16.60 9.78
N VAL A 371 9.24 -16.48 9.79
CA VAL A 371 10.05 -16.21 10.97
C VAL A 371 11.23 -15.32 10.61
N LEU A 372 11.68 -14.56 11.60
CA LEU A 372 12.93 -13.82 11.58
C LEU A 372 13.70 -14.15 12.84
N TYR A 373 15.02 -14.26 12.70
CA TYR A 373 15.92 -14.28 13.83
C TYR A 373 17.12 -13.36 13.56
N ARG A 374 17.67 -12.74 14.60
CA ARG A 374 18.87 -11.88 14.52
C ARG A 374 19.97 -12.38 15.45
N PHE A 375 21.22 -12.06 15.16
CA PHE A 375 22.29 -12.27 16.14
C PHE A 375 22.08 -11.36 17.36
N GLY A 376 22.45 -11.86 18.54
CA GLY A 376 22.35 -11.14 19.81
C GLY A 376 23.37 -10.03 20.01
#